data_AF-A0A6P0B4K8-F1
#
_entry.id   AF-A0A6P0B4K8-F1
#
_cell.length_a   1.000
_cell.length_b   1.000
_cell.length_c   1.000
_cell.angle_alpha   90.00
_cell.angle_beta   90.00
_cell.angle_gamma   90.00
#
_symmetry.space_group_name_H-M   'P 1'
#
loop_
_entity.id
_entity.type
_entity.pdbx_description
1 polymer ?
#
loop_
_entity_poly.entity_id
_entity_poly.type
_entity_poly.pdbx_seq_one_letter_code
_entity_poly.pdbx_strand_id
1 'polypeptide(L)'
;MEYRRLGRSGLKVSEFSFGSWVTFGKQVNGGDAVDLMKLAYDNGVNFFDNAEGYESGKSEIVMGEALNRLGWSRDSFVVSSKVFWGGQKPTQRGLSRKHVTDACHAALKRLQVDYLDLYFCHRPDIDTPIEETVRAMHDLVAQGKVLYWGTSEWSAQQLTEAYAVARDLRITPPTMEQPQYNIFERQKVESDYLPLYDLMGLGTTIWSPLASGVLTGKYNNGVPADSRMNLPGYEWLKEKWSSDAGRAQLKQVGELAKLADEIGLSITHLALLWCLANRNVSTVILGASRASQLQDNLAALSHRQKMTSDVLDRIDTIVGNKPEGPRRF
;
A
#
# COMPACT_ATOMS: atom_id res chain seq x y z
N MET A 1 8.19 15.85 -6.72
CA MET A 1 7.73 14.45 -6.82
C MET A 1 8.36 13.83 -8.05
N GLU A 2 8.86 12.60 -7.98
CA GLU A 2 9.23 11.82 -9.17
C GLU A 2 8.12 10.78 -9.45
N TYR A 3 8.03 10.34 -10.70
CA TYR A 3 7.01 9.39 -11.15
C TYR A 3 7.66 8.13 -11.72
N ARG A 4 7.35 6.98 -11.14
CA ARG A 4 7.86 5.67 -11.56
C ARG A 4 6.79 4.90 -12.34
N ARG A 5 7.22 4.02 -13.24
CA ARG A 5 6.29 3.06 -13.85
C ARG A 5 5.81 2.06 -12.79
N LEU A 6 4.53 1.69 -12.86
CA LEU A 6 3.99 0.58 -12.07
C LEU A 6 4.39 -0.74 -12.75
N GLY A 7 5.52 -1.28 -12.32
CA GLY A 7 6.14 -2.45 -12.96
C GLY A 7 6.49 -2.16 -14.43
N ARG A 8 6.16 -3.10 -15.32
CA ARG A 8 6.33 -2.92 -16.77
C ARG A 8 5.16 -2.22 -17.47
N SER A 9 4.11 -1.84 -16.74
CA SER A 9 2.96 -1.16 -17.34
C SER A 9 3.34 0.24 -17.86
N GLY A 10 2.48 0.81 -18.71
CA GLY A 10 2.62 2.19 -19.17
C GLY A 10 2.26 3.24 -18.11
N LEU A 11 1.57 2.84 -17.04
CA LEU A 11 1.08 3.74 -16.00
C LEU A 11 2.24 4.26 -15.14
N LYS A 12 2.29 5.57 -14.95
CA LYS A 12 3.23 6.22 -14.03
C LYS A 12 2.50 6.66 -12.76
N VAL A 13 3.02 6.24 -11.62
CA VAL A 13 2.55 6.63 -10.29
C VAL A 13 3.60 7.46 -9.58
N SER A 14 3.17 8.41 -8.76
CA SER A 14 4.04 9.16 -7.85
C SER A 14 4.72 8.19 -6.88
N GLU A 15 5.97 8.45 -6.53
CA GLU A 15 6.71 7.59 -5.60
C GLU A 15 6.09 7.50 -4.19
N PHE A 16 5.45 8.58 -3.75
CA PHE A 16 4.54 8.54 -2.62
C PHE A 16 3.10 8.59 -3.13
N SER A 17 2.29 7.65 -2.66
CA SER A 17 0.84 7.61 -2.86
C SER A 17 0.12 7.82 -1.54
N PHE A 18 -1.18 8.06 -1.58
CA PHE A 18 -1.96 8.38 -0.39
C PHE A 18 -3.07 7.37 -0.15
N GLY A 19 -3.00 6.65 0.98
CA GLY A 19 -3.96 5.64 1.39
C GLY A 19 -4.93 6.17 2.44
N SER A 20 -6.15 5.64 2.39
CA SER A 20 -7.28 6.07 3.23
C SER A 20 -7.54 5.16 4.45
N TRP A 21 -6.81 4.05 4.57
CA TRP A 21 -7.01 3.08 5.66
C TRP A 21 -6.84 3.72 7.05
N VAL A 22 -7.75 3.38 7.97
CA VAL A 22 -7.88 3.88 9.36
C VAL A 22 -8.32 5.33 9.48
N THR A 23 -8.00 6.16 8.49
CA THR A 23 -8.16 7.61 8.59
C THR A 23 -9.53 8.03 8.08
N PHE A 24 -9.87 7.73 6.84
CA PHE A 24 -11.08 8.24 6.20
C PHE A 24 -12.32 7.50 6.72
N GLY A 25 -13.30 8.26 7.22
CA GLY A 25 -14.55 7.70 7.75
C GLY A 25 -14.49 7.21 9.20
N LYS A 26 -13.31 7.18 9.83
CA LYS A 26 -13.13 6.87 11.27
C LYS A 26 -12.47 8.00 12.06
N GLN A 27 -11.37 8.56 11.56
CA GLN A 27 -10.62 9.62 12.24
C GLN A 27 -10.71 10.98 11.54
N VAL A 28 -10.98 10.96 10.23
CA VAL A 28 -10.99 12.11 9.32
C VAL A 28 -12.39 12.20 8.72
N ASN A 29 -13.04 13.35 8.91
CA ASN A 29 -14.35 13.66 8.34
C ASN A 29 -14.22 14.23 6.92
N GLY A 30 -15.34 14.44 6.22
CA GLY A 30 -15.34 14.87 4.81
C GLY A 30 -14.58 16.18 4.50
N GLY A 31 -14.54 17.14 5.44
CA GLY A 31 -13.76 18.38 5.27
C GLY A 31 -12.24 18.12 5.31
N ASP A 32 -11.78 17.42 6.34
CA ASP A 32 -10.35 17.10 6.52
C ASP A 32 -9.81 16.22 5.38
N ALA A 33 -10.65 15.35 4.81
CA ALA A 33 -10.29 14.50 3.68
C ALA A 33 -9.99 15.31 2.41
N VAL A 34 -10.78 16.36 2.13
CA VAL A 34 -10.56 17.28 1.00
C VAL A 34 -9.21 17.97 1.14
N ASP A 35 -8.91 18.51 2.32
CA ASP A 35 -7.66 19.24 2.56
C ASP A 35 -6.43 18.34 2.45
N LEU A 36 -6.50 17.12 3.00
CA LEU A 36 -5.42 16.13 2.90
C LEU A 36 -5.18 15.69 1.45
N MET A 37 -6.24 15.39 0.70
CA MET A 37 -6.13 15.03 -0.70
C MET A 37 -5.58 16.18 -1.53
N LYS A 38 -6.06 17.40 -1.30
CA LYS A 38 -5.53 18.61 -1.92
C LYS A 38 -4.04 18.78 -1.66
N LEU A 39 -3.63 18.69 -0.39
CA LEU A 39 -2.22 18.78 -0.01
C LEU A 39 -1.36 17.73 -0.71
N ALA A 40 -1.82 16.47 -0.76
CA ALA A 40 -1.11 15.40 -1.47
C ALA A 40 -0.95 15.72 -2.96
N TYR A 41 -2.05 16.08 -3.63
CA TYR A 41 -2.10 16.34 -5.06
C TYR A 41 -1.29 17.56 -5.46
N ASP A 42 -1.38 18.66 -4.72
CA ASP A 42 -0.59 19.88 -4.95
C ASP A 42 0.92 19.62 -4.81
N ASN A 43 1.32 18.59 -4.05
CA ASN A 43 2.70 18.12 -3.92
C ASN A 43 3.08 17.02 -4.94
N GLY A 44 2.22 16.77 -5.92
CA GLY A 44 2.45 15.87 -7.05
C GLY A 44 2.02 14.42 -6.81
N VAL A 45 1.38 14.08 -5.69
CA VAL A 45 0.81 12.74 -5.50
C VAL A 45 -0.31 12.54 -6.52
N ASN A 46 -0.21 11.50 -7.35
CA ASN A 46 -1.26 11.19 -8.32
C ASN A 46 -2.01 9.89 -7.98
N PHE A 47 -1.54 9.06 -7.05
CA PHE A 47 -2.18 7.79 -6.73
C PHE A 47 -2.83 7.80 -5.35
N PHE A 48 -4.15 7.50 -5.32
CA PHE A 48 -5.00 7.46 -4.14
C PHE A 48 -5.60 6.07 -3.95
N ASP A 49 -5.43 5.51 -2.75
CA ASP A 49 -5.69 4.11 -2.48
C ASP A 49 -6.84 3.89 -1.46
N ASN A 50 -7.76 2.98 -1.79
CA ASN A 50 -8.95 2.68 -0.98
C ASN A 50 -9.33 1.20 -1.04
N ALA A 51 -10.38 0.79 -0.31
CA ALA A 51 -10.96 -0.56 -0.33
C ALA A 51 -12.41 -0.56 0.16
N GLU A 52 -13.22 -1.51 -0.30
CA GLU A 52 -14.61 -1.64 0.18
C GLU A 52 -14.69 -1.96 1.69
N GLY A 53 -13.68 -2.67 2.22
CA GLY A 53 -13.65 -3.07 3.62
C GLY A 53 -13.32 -1.92 4.58
N TYR A 54 -12.81 -0.79 4.07
CA TYR A 54 -12.41 0.34 4.91
C TYR A 54 -13.65 1.08 5.40
N GLU A 55 -13.90 0.95 6.72
CA GLU A 55 -15.09 1.48 7.39
C GLU A 55 -16.40 1.08 6.68
N SER A 56 -16.46 -0.17 6.20
CA SER A 56 -17.62 -0.73 5.46
C SER A 56 -18.05 0.15 4.27
N GLY A 57 -17.08 0.60 3.48
CA GLY A 57 -17.26 1.40 2.27
C GLY A 57 -17.37 2.91 2.53
N LYS A 58 -17.44 3.37 3.79
CA LYS A 58 -17.49 4.81 4.09
C LYS A 58 -16.24 5.55 3.61
N SER A 59 -15.08 4.90 3.66
CA SER A 59 -13.82 5.48 3.17
C SER A 59 -13.89 5.84 1.67
N GLU A 60 -14.53 5.00 0.86
CA GLU A 60 -14.72 5.26 -0.57
C GLU A 60 -15.70 6.41 -0.83
N ILE A 61 -16.77 6.52 -0.03
CA ILE A 61 -17.72 7.64 -0.12
C ILE A 61 -17.01 8.96 0.19
N VAL A 62 -16.25 9.02 1.28
CA VAL A 62 -15.50 10.23 1.68
C VAL A 62 -14.49 10.63 0.59
N MET A 63 -13.75 9.67 0.04
CA MET A 63 -12.81 9.96 -1.06
C MET A 63 -13.54 10.41 -2.34
N GLY A 64 -14.66 9.77 -2.71
CA GLY A 64 -15.44 10.17 -3.88
C GLY A 64 -16.04 11.57 -3.76
N GLU A 65 -16.56 11.93 -2.60
CA GLU A 65 -17.03 13.29 -2.32
C GLU A 65 -15.89 14.31 -2.41
N ALA A 66 -14.70 13.96 -1.90
CA ALA A 66 -13.53 14.82 -1.99
C ALA A 66 -13.08 15.02 -3.44
N LEU A 67 -12.99 13.96 -4.25
CA LEU A 67 -12.66 14.03 -5.68
C LEU A 67 -13.65 14.93 -6.43
N ASN A 68 -14.95 14.75 -6.20
CA ASN A 68 -16.00 15.57 -6.82
C ASN A 68 -15.85 17.06 -6.44
N ARG A 69 -15.67 17.36 -5.15
CA ARG A 69 -15.47 18.76 -4.67
C ARG A 69 -14.20 19.41 -5.21
N LEU A 70 -13.12 18.65 -5.33
CA LEU A 70 -11.84 19.14 -5.83
C LEU A 70 -11.84 19.38 -7.35
N GLY A 71 -12.74 18.72 -8.08
CA GLY A 71 -12.96 18.96 -9.51
C GLY A 71 -11.74 18.66 -10.38
N TRP A 72 -10.85 17.76 -9.94
CA TRP A 72 -9.69 17.35 -10.73
C TRP A 72 -10.12 16.63 -11.99
N SER A 73 -9.38 16.84 -13.08
CA SER A 73 -9.64 16.11 -14.32
C SER A 73 -9.31 14.63 -14.12
N ARG A 74 -10.17 13.74 -14.64
CA ARG A 74 -10.06 12.29 -14.37
C ARG A 74 -8.73 11.69 -14.83
N ASP A 75 -8.12 12.27 -15.85
CA ASP A 75 -6.82 11.88 -16.40
C ASP A 75 -5.61 12.32 -15.55
N SER A 76 -5.81 13.16 -14.53
CA SER A 76 -4.72 13.68 -13.70
C SER A 76 -4.39 12.81 -12.47
N PHE A 77 -5.25 11.85 -12.13
CA PHE A 77 -5.08 11.01 -10.95
C PHE A 77 -5.38 9.53 -11.23
N VAL A 78 -4.83 8.70 -10.37
CA VAL A 78 -4.97 7.25 -10.28
C VAL A 78 -5.74 6.94 -9.00
N VAL A 79 -6.84 6.20 -9.11
CA VAL A 79 -7.62 5.74 -7.95
C VAL A 79 -7.71 4.22 -7.93
N SER A 80 -7.58 3.63 -6.73
CA SER A 80 -7.79 2.21 -6.52
C SER A 80 -8.93 1.88 -5.56
N SER A 81 -9.45 0.66 -5.72
CA SER A 81 -10.20 -0.04 -4.67
C SER A 81 -9.72 -1.50 -4.57
N LYS A 82 -10.14 -2.20 -3.51
CA LYS A 82 -9.85 -3.61 -3.27
C LYS A 82 -11.11 -4.35 -2.84
N VAL A 83 -11.26 -5.56 -3.35
CA VAL A 83 -12.36 -6.48 -3.05
C VAL A 83 -11.91 -7.64 -2.20
N PHE A 84 -12.70 -7.93 -1.17
CA PHE A 84 -12.74 -9.21 -0.45
C PHE A 84 -13.83 -9.21 0.64
N TRP A 85 -14.08 -8.07 1.30
CA TRP A 85 -14.94 -7.95 2.48
C TRP A 85 -16.02 -6.87 2.29
N GLY A 86 -17.02 -7.15 1.45
CA GLY A 86 -18.12 -6.21 1.19
C GLY A 86 -19.32 -6.32 2.14
N GLY A 87 -19.39 -7.34 3.00
CA GLY A 87 -20.50 -7.52 3.93
C GLY A 87 -20.49 -8.84 4.70
N GLN A 88 -21.59 -9.12 5.41
CA GLN A 88 -21.71 -10.28 6.30
C GLN A 88 -22.36 -11.49 5.62
N LYS A 89 -23.03 -11.31 4.47
CA LYS A 89 -23.69 -12.41 3.77
C LYS A 89 -22.67 -13.26 2.98
N PRO A 90 -22.95 -14.55 2.72
CA PRO A 90 -22.02 -15.44 2.02
C PRO A 90 -21.54 -14.91 0.66
N THR A 91 -22.40 -14.20 -0.07
CA THR A 91 -22.11 -13.66 -1.41
C THR A 91 -21.55 -12.23 -1.43
N GLN A 92 -21.17 -11.70 -0.25
CA GLN A 92 -20.61 -10.36 -0.08
C GLN A 92 -19.15 -10.41 0.38
N ARG A 93 -18.45 -11.51 0.15
CA ARG A 93 -17.04 -11.70 0.49
C ARG A 93 -16.33 -12.67 -0.47
N GLY A 94 -15.01 -12.67 -0.42
CA GLY A 94 -14.14 -13.53 -1.23
C GLY A 94 -13.84 -12.98 -2.62
N LEU A 95 -13.43 -13.84 -3.53
CA LEU A 95 -13.01 -13.47 -4.89
C LEU A 95 -13.81 -14.18 -5.98
N SER A 96 -14.96 -14.77 -5.63
CA SER A 96 -15.91 -15.29 -6.61
C SER A 96 -16.29 -14.20 -7.63
N ARG A 97 -16.57 -14.62 -8.87
CA ARG A 97 -16.98 -13.74 -9.96
C ARG A 97 -18.12 -12.81 -9.56
N LYS A 98 -19.09 -13.35 -8.81
CA LYS A 98 -20.23 -12.59 -8.30
C LYS A 98 -19.76 -11.42 -7.44
N HIS A 99 -18.97 -11.69 -6.40
CA HIS A 99 -18.59 -10.64 -5.46
C HIS A 99 -17.62 -9.64 -6.08
N VAL A 100 -16.63 -10.09 -6.85
CA VAL A 100 -15.69 -9.22 -7.58
C VAL A 100 -16.44 -8.23 -8.48
N THR A 101 -17.44 -8.71 -9.22
CA THR A 101 -18.27 -7.84 -10.07
C THR A 101 -19.09 -6.86 -9.23
N ASP A 102 -19.86 -7.36 -8.26
CA ASP A 102 -20.74 -6.54 -7.42
C ASP A 102 -19.96 -5.47 -6.65
N ALA A 103 -18.80 -5.83 -6.10
CA ALA A 103 -17.93 -4.93 -5.34
C ALA A 103 -17.33 -3.83 -6.22
N CYS A 104 -16.88 -4.15 -7.45
CA CYS A 104 -16.36 -3.15 -8.39
C CYS A 104 -17.42 -2.10 -8.71
N HIS A 105 -18.62 -2.55 -9.08
CA HIS A 105 -19.75 -1.66 -9.34
C HIS A 105 -20.13 -0.79 -8.14
N ALA A 106 -20.05 -1.34 -6.92
CA ALA A 106 -20.34 -0.60 -5.71
C ALA A 106 -19.24 0.44 -5.41
N ALA A 107 -17.96 0.08 -5.62
CA ALA A 107 -16.82 0.98 -5.46
C ALA A 107 -16.91 2.17 -6.42
N LEU A 108 -17.21 1.94 -7.71
CA LEU A 108 -17.40 3.01 -8.71
C LEU A 108 -18.47 4.03 -8.27
N LYS A 109 -19.60 3.53 -7.75
CA LYS A 109 -20.68 4.40 -7.22
C LYS A 109 -20.23 5.21 -6.00
N ARG A 110 -19.54 4.58 -5.04
CA ARG A 110 -19.08 5.25 -3.81
C ARG A 110 -17.99 6.28 -4.11
N LEU A 111 -17.05 5.94 -5.00
CA LEU A 111 -15.96 6.81 -5.43
C LEU A 111 -16.39 7.87 -6.45
N GLN A 112 -17.60 7.75 -7.02
CA GLN A 112 -18.14 8.67 -8.03
C GLN A 112 -17.25 8.79 -9.27
N VAL A 113 -16.77 7.64 -9.77
CA VAL A 113 -15.94 7.53 -10.98
C VAL A 113 -16.51 6.47 -11.92
N ASP A 114 -16.25 6.63 -13.23
CA ASP A 114 -16.71 5.68 -14.24
C ASP A 114 -15.84 4.42 -14.33
N TYR A 115 -14.56 4.54 -13.96
CA TYR A 115 -13.60 3.44 -13.94
C TYR A 115 -12.59 3.59 -12.80
N LEU A 116 -12.05 2.45 -12.34
CA LEU A 116 -10.88 2.39 -11.48
C LEU A 116 -9.63 2.25 -12.33
N ASP A 117 -8.56 2.98 -11.99
CA ASP A 117 -7.27 2.73 -12.65
C ASP A 117 -6.72 1.39 -12.19
N LEU A 118 -6.81 1.12 -10.89
CA LEU A 118 -6.26 -0.06 -10.23
C LEU A 118 -7.35 -0.78 -9.42
N TYR A 119 -7.54 -2.08 -9.65
CA TYR A 119 -8.45 -2.89 -8.82
C TYR A 119 -7.73 -4.11 -8.25
N PHE A 120 -7.81 -4.28 -6.93
CA PHE A 120 -7.04 -5.30 -6.22
C PHE A 120 -7.91 -6.41 -5.65
N CYS A 121 -7.44 -7.65 -5.75
CA CYS A 121 -7.82 -8.71 -4.82
C CYS A 121 -7.21 -8.39 -3.45
N HIS A 122 -8.01 -8.03 -2.45
CA HIS A 122 -7.48 -7.54 -1.16
C HIS A 122 -6.71 -8.63 -0.39
N ARG A 123 -7.09 -9.90 -0.53
CA ARG A 123 -6.39 -11.07 0.03
C ARG A 123 -6.54 -12.26 -0.92
N PRO A 124 -5.72 -13.31 -0.79
CA PRO A 124 -5.99 -14.58 -1.43
C PRO A 124 -7.31 -15.17 -0.93
N ASP A 125 -8.05 -15.83 -1.81
CA ASP A 125 -9.24 -16.59 -1.48
C ASP A 125 -8.97 -18.07 -1.71
N ILE A 126 -9.04 -18.88 -0.65
CA ILE A 126 -8.83 -20.33 -0.74
C ILE A 126 -10.08 -21.08 -1.21
N ASP A 127 -11.24 -20.43 -1.16
CA ASP A 127 -12.53 -21.03 -1.52
C ASP A 127 -12.90 -20.76 -2.99
N THR A 128 -12.20 -19.86 -3.67
CA THR A 128 -12.42 -19.53 -5.08
C THR A 128 -11.22 -19.98 -5.93
N PRO A 129 -11.43 -20.79 -7.00
CA PRO A 129 -10.36 -21.09 -7.95
C PRO A 129 -9.73 -19.82 -8.55
N ILE A 130 -8.40 -19.77 -8.63
CA ILE A 130 -7.69 -18.60 -9.18
C ILE A 130 -8.16 -18.29 -10.61
N GLU A 131 -8.48 -19.31 -11.41
CA GLU A 131 -9.04 -19.11 -12.76
C GLU A 131 -10.32 -18.28 -12.77
N GLU A 132 -11.26 -18.54 -11.85
CA GLU A 132 -12.50 -17.77 -11.77
C GLU A 132 -12.21 -16.30 -11.45
N THR A 133 -11.29 -16.06 -10.52
CA THR A 133 -10.87 -14.71 -10.13
C THR A 133 -10.23 -13.97 -11.31
N VAL A 134 -9.30 -14.62 -12.04
CA VAL A 134 -8.63 -14.05 -13.21
C VAL A 134 -9.63 -13.69 -14.31
N ARG A 135 -10.59 -14.57 -14.59
CA ARG A 135 -11.67 -14.29 -15.57
C ARG A 135 -12.55 -13.12 -15.13
N ALA A 136 -12.93 -13.06 -13.85
CA ALA A 136 -13.74 -11.97 -13.32
C ALA A 136 -13.03 -10.61 -13.44
N MET A 137 -11.74 -10.56 -13.09
CA MET A 137 -10.92 -9.36 -13.23
C MET A 137 -10.74 -8.95 -14.70
N HIS A 138 -10.45 -9.90 -15.59
CA HIS A 138 -10.36 -9.63 -17.02
C HIS A 138 -11.65 -9.07 -17.59
N ASP A 139 -12.81 -9.61 -17.21
CA ASP A 139 -14.09 -9.14 -17.74
C ASP A 139 -14.38 -7.69 -17.32
N LEU A 140 -13.99 -7.28 -16.11
CA LEU A 140 -14.10 -5.88 -15.68
C LEU A 140 -13.16 -4.96 -16.49
N VAL A 141 -11.97 -5.45 -16.86
CA VAL A 141 -11.05 -4.75 -17.75
C VAL A 141 -11.64 -4.62 -19.15
N ALA A 142 -12.17 -5.70 -19.72
CA ALA A 142 -12.81 -5.71 -21.04
C ALA A 142 -14.05 -4.80 -21.09
N GLN A 143 -14.75 -4.64 -19.98
CA GLN A 143 -15.89 -3.72 -19.82
C GLN A 143 -15.47 -2.25 -19.64
N GLY A 144 -14.18 -1.94 -19.53
CA GLY A 144 -13.68 -0.58 -19.30
C GLY A 144 -13.92 -0.04 -17.89
N LYS A 145 -14.30 -0.89 -16.93
CA LYS A 145 -14.54 -0.50 -15.52
C LYS A 145 -13.27 -0.46 -14.69
N VAL A 146 -12.24 -1.18 -15.14
CA VAL A 146 -10.93 -1.29 -14.52
C VAL A 146 -9.88 -1.16 -15.62
N LEU A 147 -8.84 -0.35 -15.43
CA LEU A 147 -7.74 -0.27 -16.40
C LEU A 147 -6.68 -1.36 -16.17
N TYR A 148 -6.29 -1.55 -14.91
CA TYR A 148 -5.33 -2.54 -14.46
C TYR A 148 -5.83 -3.26 -13.21
N TRP A 149 -5.52 -4.54 -13.08
CA TRP A 149 -5.82 -5.29 -11.88
C TRP A 149 -4.55 -5.91 -11.26
N GLY A 150 -4.64 -6.16 -9.96
CA GLY A 150 -3.53 -6.70 -9.19
C GLY A 150 -4.02 -7.40 -7.94
N THR A 151 -3.08 -7.74 -7.08
CA THR A 151 -3.31 -8.55 -5.88
C THR A 151 -2.73 -7.86 -4.65
N SER A 152 -3.11 -8.31 -3.45
CA SER A 152 -2.57 -7.81 -2.18
C SER A 152 -2.43 -8.95 -1.17
N GLU A 153 -1.23 -9.06 -0.61
CA GLU A 153 -0.79 -10.13 0.27
C GLU A 153 -0.78 -11.53 -0.36
N TRP A 154 -0.68 -11.63 -1.69
CA TRP A 154 -0.58 -12.93 -2.38
C TRP A 154 0.83 -13.49 -2.30
N SER A 155 0.94 -14.82 -2.26
CA SER A 155 2.25 -15.48 -2.33
C SER A 155 2.84 -15.41 -3.74
N ALA A 156 4.16 -15.59 -3.87
CA ALA A 156 4.81 -15.68 -5.18
C ALA A 156 4.26 -16.83 -6.03
N GLN A 157 3.86 -17.94 -5.40
CA GLN A 157 3.23 -19.08 -6.07
C GLN A 157 1.85 -18.69 -6.64
N GLN A 158 0.99 -18.03 -5.86
CA GLN A 158 -0.34 -17.63 -6.29
C GLN A 158 -0.28 -16.57 -7.41
N LEU A 159 0.66 -15.62 -7.33
CA LEU A 159 0.94 -14.65 -8.39
C LEU A 159 1.38 -15.35 -9.69
N THR A 160 2.27 -16.33 -9.58
CA THR A 160 2.75 -17.12 -10.73
C THR A 160 1.60 -17.92 -11.36
N GLU A 161 0.74 -18.54 -10.55
CA GLU A 161 -0.45 -19.26 -11.01
C GLU A 161 -1.42 -18.33 -11.73
N ALA A 162 -1.80 -17.20 -11.13
CA ALA A 162 -2.69 -16.22 -11.75
C ALA A 162 -2.13 -15.69 -13.07
N TYR A 163 -0.83 -15.41 -13.12
CA TYR A 163 -0.15 -15.01 -14.35
C TYR A 163 -0.19 -16.13 -15.39
N ALA A 164 0.13 -17.37 -15.03
CA ALA A 164 0.12 -18.51 -15.94
C ALA A 164 -1.27 -18.77 -16.52
N VAL A 165 -2.31 -18.76 -15.68
CA VAL A 165 -3.70 -18.91 -16.12
C VAL A 165 -4.09 -17.82 -17.11
N ALA A 166 -3.77 -16.56 -16.83
CA ALA A 166 -4.06 -15.47 -17.75
C ALA A 166 -3.33 -15.63 -19.09
N ARG A 167 -2.09 -16.11 -19.09
CA ARG A 167 -1.31 -16.36 -20.32
C ARG A 167 -1.88 -17.52 -21.13
N ASP A 168 -2.28 -18.61 -20.48
CA ASP A 168 -2.90 -19.78 -21.12
C ASP A 168 -4.23 -19.40 -21.79
N LEU A 169 -5.08 -18.67 -21.06
CA LEU A 169 -6.37 -18.18 -21.54
C LEU A 169 -6.28 -16.98 -22.50
N ARG A 170 -5.08 -16.41 -22.69
CA ARG A 170 -4.81 -15.19 -23.49
C ARG A 170 -5.64 -13.98 -23.05
N ILE A 171 -5.82 -13.83 -21.74
CA ILE A 171 -6.54 -12.72 -21.10
C ILE A 171 -5.60 -11.84 -20.27
N THR A 172 -6.13 -10.77 -19.69
CA THR A 172 -5.34 -9.76 -18.96
C THR A 172 -4.74 -10.34 -17.67
N PRO A 173 -3.41 -10.45 -17.54
CA PRO A 173 -2.77 -10.90 -16.30
C PRO A 173 -2.76 -9.79 -15.22
N PRO A 174 -2.53 -10.14 -13.94
CA PRO A 174 -2.28 -9.12 -12.92
C PRO A 174 -0.97 -8.38 -13.22
N THR A 175 -0.95 -7.07 -12.98
CA THR A 175 0.23 -6.22 -13.27
C THR A 175 0.99 -5.75 -12.04
N MET A 176 0.34 -5.76 -10.87
CA MET A 176 0.94 -5.29 -9.62
C MET A 176 0.51 -6.11 -8.40
N GLU A 177 1.33 -6.04 -7.36
CA GLU A 177 1.06 -6.55 -6.03
C GLU A 177 1.08 -5.39 -5.02
N GLN A 178 0.27 -5.48 -3.98
CA GLN A 178 0.23 -4.54 -2.86
C GLN A 178 0.66 -5.26 -1.56
N PRO A 179 1.96 -5.44 -1.33
CA PRO A 179 2.48 -6.15 -0.17
C PRO A 179 2.85 -5.20 0.98
N GLN A 180 2.89 -5.73 2.19
CA GLN A 180 3.52 -5.04 3.31
C GLN A 180 5.01 -4.91 3.02
N TYR A 181 5.56 -3.70 3.20
CA TYR A 181 7.00 -3.50 3.13
C TYR A 181 7.42 -2.37 4.06
N ASN A 182 8.39 -2.65 4.93
CA ASN A 182 9.05 -1.69 5.80
C ASN A 182 10.33 -2.32 6.34
N ILE A 183 11.11 -1.56 7.10
CA ILE A 183 12.40 -2.03 7.65
C ILE A 183 12.28 -3.37 8.42
N PHE A 184 11.12 -3.68 9.02
CA PHE A 184 10.89 -4.93 9.75
C PHE A 184 10.20 -6.04 8.95
N GLU A 185 9.69 -5.74 7.75
CA GLU A 185 8.98 -6.70 6.88
C GLU A 185 9.52 -6.59 5.46
N ARG A 186 10.33 -7.57 5.07
CA ARG A 186 11.19 -7.50 3.86
C ARG A 186 11.05 -8.71 2.94
N GLN A 187 10.66 -9.86 3.49
CA GLN A 187 10.82 -11.16 2.85
C GLN A 187 10.16 -11.21 1.47
N LYS A 188 8.89 -10.79 1.37
CA LYS A 188 8.14 -10.83 0.10
C LYS A 188 8.80 -9.99 -0.99
N VAL A 189 9.10 -8.73 -0.68
CA VAL A 189 9.56 -7.74 -1.67
C VAL A 189 11.02 -7.95 -2.07
N GLU A 190 11.88 -8.31 -1.11
CA GLU A 190 13.32 -8.45 -1.31
C GLU A 190 13.79 -9.89 -1.61
N SER A 191 12.92 -10.89 -1.49
CA SER A 191 13.27 -12.29 -1.77
C SER A 191 12.21 -12.97 -2.64
N ASP A 192 11.00 -13.20 -2.11
CA ASP A 192 10.01 -14.07 -2.76
C ASP A 192 9.59 -13.57 -4.15
N TYR A 193 9.51 -12.26 -4.34
CA TYR A 193 9.10 -11.63 -5.60
C TYR A 193 10.26 -11.33 -6.56
N LEU A 194 11.53 -11.58 -6.18
CA LEU A 194 12.67 -11.29 -7.06
C LEU A 194 12.51 -11.89 -8.47
N PRO A 195 12.10 -13.16 -8.64
CA PRO A 195 11.89 -13.73 -9.98
C PRO A 195 10.70 -13.11 -10.73
N LEU A 196 9.71 -12.57 -10.00
CA LEU A 196 8.47 -12.05 -10.57
C LEU A 196 8.66 -10.67 -11.21
N TYR A 197 9.61 -9.87 -10.71
CA TYR A 197 9.92 -8.58 -11.33
C TYR A 197 10.34 -8.74 -12.79
N ASP A 198 11.14 -9.76 -13.12
CA ASP A 198 11.56 -10.01 -14.50
C ASP A 198 10.52 -10.84 -15.28
N LEU A 199 9.99 -11.92 -14.67
CA LEU A 199 9.04 -12.82 -15.31
C LEU A 199 7.75 -12.10 -15.72
N MET A 200 7.09 -11.48 -14.75
CA MET A 200 5.78 -10.85 -14.94
C MET A 200 5.85 -9.32 -15.05
N GLY A 201 7.03 -8.70 -14.86
CA GLY A 201 7.16 -7.24 -14.87
C GLY A 201 6.40 -6.61 -13.72
N LEU A 202 6.39 -7.27 -12.57
CA LEU A 202 5.55 -6.95 -11.42
C LEU A 202 5.83 -5.53 -10.91
N GLY A 203 4.79 -4.70 -10.82
CA GLY A 203 4.83 -3.45 -10.07
C GLY A 203 4.48 -3.67 -8.61
N THR A 204 4.95 -2.80 -7.71
CA THR A 204 4.53 -2.87 -6.30
C THR A 204 4.03 -1.53 -5.77
N THR A 205 2.90 -1.59 -5.08
CA THR A 205 2.35 -0.48 -4.31
C THR A 205 2.43 -0.83 -2.84
N ILE A 206 3.53 -0.54 -2.15
CA ILE A 206 3.75 -1.09 -0.81
C ILE A 206 2.94 -0.35 0.26
N TRP A 207 2.55 -1.06 1.33
CA TRP A 207 1.78 -0.49 2.43
C TRP A 207 2.46 -0.64 3.80
N SER A 208 2.01 0.17 4.76
CA SER A 208 2.57 0.30 6.12
C SER A 208 4.09 0.53 6.16
N PRO A 209 4.63 1.52 5.42
CA PRO A 209 6.07 1.80 5.42
C PRO A 209 6.61 2.21 6.80
N LEU A 210 5.73 2.72 7.67
CA LEU A 210 6.07 3.13 9.03
C LEU A 210 5.71 2.09 10.10
N ALA A 211 5.38 0.85 9.71
CA ALA A 211 4.97 -0.24 10.62
C ALA A 211 3.89 0.20 11.62
N SER A 212 2.77 0.72 11.11
CA SER A 212 1.68 1.31 11.92
C SER A 212 2.10 2.48 12.81
N GLY A 213 3.19 3.17 12.45
CA GLY A 213 3.73 4.32 13.15
C GLY A 213 4.87 4.00 14.10
N VAL A 214 5.31 2.74 14.21
CA VAL A 214 6.44 2.37 15.07
C VAL A 214 7.74 3.01 14.61
N LEU A 215 7.95 3.09 13.30
CA LEU A 215 9.11 3.73 12.69
C LEU A 215 9.06 5.27 12.69
N THR A 216 8.22 5.89 13.55
CA THR A 216 8.27 7.33 13.82
C THR A 216 8.93 7.65 15.16
N GLY A 217 9.39 6.64 15.91
CA GLY A 217 9.99 6.79 17.24
C GLY A 217 9.02 7.20 18.36
N LYS A 218 7.74 7.45 18.04
CA LYS A 218 6.75 7.94 19.03
C LYS A 218 6.44 6.96 20.16
N TYR A 219 6.83 5.69 20.01
CA TYR A 219 6.64 4.65 21.02
C TYR A 219 7.88 4.37 21.88
N ASN A 220 9.00 5.07 21.62
CA ASN A 220 10.27 4.82 22.32
C ASN A 220 10.17 5.10 23.84
N ASN A 221 9.27 6.00 24.24
CA ASN A 221 9.06 6.42 25.63
C ASN A 221 7.69 5.97 26.18
N GLY A 222 7.11 4.90 25.62
CA GLY A 222 5.76 4.42 25.95
C GLY A 222 4.72 4.74 24.88
N VAL A 223 3.50 4.26 25.05
CA VAL A 223 2.42 4.38 24.04
C VAL A 223 1.67 5.70 24.22
N PRO A 224 1.74 6.66 23.26
CA PRO A 224 1.00 7.91 23.36
C PRO A 224 -0.52 7.68 23.36
N ALA A 225 -1.25 8.50 24.11
CA ALA A 225 -2.70 8.35 24.29
C ALA A 225 -3.48 8.41 22.96
N ASP A 226 -3.12 9.34 22.06
CA ASP A 226 -3.74 9.55 20.74
C ASP A 226 -3.20 8.62 19.63
N SER A 227 -2.37 7.64 19.99
CA SER A 227 -1.73 6.77 19.01
C SER A 227 -2.66 5.68 18.46
N ARG A 228 -2.33 5.18 17.26
CA ARG A 228 -3.08 4.10 16.59
C ARG A 228 -3.22 2.84 17.45
N MET A 229 -2.28 2.57 18.35
CA MET A 229 -2.31 1.38 19.23
C MET A 229 -3.43 1.44 20.28
N ASN A 230 -3.98 2.62 20.56
CA ASN A 230 -5.07 2.81 21.53
C ASN A 230 -6.44 2.95 20.86
N LEU A 231 -6.53 2.82 19.53
CA LEU A 231 -7.82 2.85 18.85
C LEU A 231 -8.56 1.53 19.06
N PRO A 232 -9.90 1.55 19.27
CA PRO A 232 -10.70 0.34 19.33
C PRO A 232 -10.55 -0.51 18.06
N GLY A 233 -10.26 -1.81 18.24
CA GLY A 233 -10.00 -2.78 17.17
C GLY A 233 -8.53 -2.93 16.76
N TYR A 234 -7.61 -2.24 17.45
CA TYR A 234 -6.16 -2.31 17.23
C TYR A 234 -5.38 -2.90 18.41
N GLU A 235 -6.05 -3.64 19.29
CA GLU A 235 -5.47 -4.28 20.47
C GLU A 235 -4.32 -5.22 20.08
N TRP A 236 -4.45 -5.90 18.94
CA TRP A 236 -3.42 -6.75 18.36
C TRP A 236 -2.09 -6.01 18.08
N LEU A 237 -2.11 -4.71 17.76
CA LEU A 237 -0.89 -3.92 17.63
C LEU A 237 -0.21 -3.78 18.99
N LYS A 238 -0.98 -3.44 20.03
CA LYS A 238 -0.45 -3.30 21.39
C LYS A 238 0.17 -4.60 21.87
N GLU A 239 -0.50 -5.73 21.63
CA GLU A 239 0.00 -7.07 21.94
C GLU A 239 1.30 -7.38 21.19
N LYS A 240 1.33 -7.15 19.87
CA LYS A 240 2.52 -7.35 19.04
C LYS A 240 3.73 -6.59 19.59
N TRP A 241 3.57 -5.32 19.92
CA TRP A 241 4.68 -4.46 20.37
C TRP A 241 5.03 -4.62 21.85
N SER A 242 4.13 -5.21 22.63
CA SER A 242 4.34 -5.60 24.02
C SER A 242 4.94 -7.01 24.17
N SER A 243 5.13 -7.75 23.08
CA SER A 243 5.87 -9.02 23.07
C SER A 243 7.38 -8.81 23.22
N ASP A 244 8.13 -9.87 23.54
CA ASP A 244 9.61 -9.81 23.57
C ASP A 244 10.20 -9.41 22.22
N ALA A 245 9.67 -9.97 21.13
CA ALA A 245 10.09 -9.61 19.77
C ALA A 245 9.79 -8.14 19.46
N GLY A 246 8.60 -7.65 19.84
CA GLY A 246 8.23 -6.25 19.69
C GLY A 246 9.13 -5.30 20.48
N ARG A 247 9.48 -5.65 21.72
CA ARG A 247 10.44 -4.90 22.54
C ARG A 247 11.85 -4.88 21.93
N ALA A 248 12.30 -6.00 21.35
CA ALA A 248 13.57 -6.05 20.65
C ALA A 248 13.58 -5.12 19.43
N GLN A 249 12.50 -5.12 18.64
CA GLN A 249 12.33 -4.21 17.52
C GLN A 249 12.29 -2.74 17.97
N LEU A 250 11.62 -2.41 19.09
CA LEU A 250 11.64 -1.04 19.63
C LEU A 250 13.05 -0.56 20.03
N LYS A 251 13.92 -1.45 20.50
CA LYS A 251 15.34 -1.11 20.71
C LYS A 251 16.05 -0.78 19.39
N GLN A 252 15.78 -1.57 18.35
CA GLN A 252 16.30 -1.30 17.00
C GLN A 252 15.79 0.04 16.47
N VAL A 253 14.52 0.40 16.71
CA VAL A 253 13.98 1.74 16.39
C VAL A 253 14.80 2.84 17.09
N GLY A 254 15.21 2.64 18.34
CA GLY A 254 16.10 3.56 19.05
C GLY A 254 17.46 3.76 18.36
N GLU A 255 18.09 2.68 17.91
CA GLU A 255 19.36 2.76 17.17
C GLU A 255 19.19 3.37 15.76
N LEU A 256 18.08 3.06 15.09
CA LEU A 256 17.72 3.69 13.80
C LEU A 256 17.48 5.19 13.96
N ALA A 257 16.91 5.64 15.08
CA ALA A 257 16.72 7.06 15.36
C ALA A 257 18.08 7.78 15.51
N LYS A 258 19.03 7.18 16.24
CA LYS A 258 20.41 7.72 16.34
C LYS A 258 21.07 7.83 14.96
N LEU A 259 20.97 6.78 14.14
CA LEU A 259 21.47 6.79 12.76
C LEU A 259 20.83 7.90 11.93
N ALA A 260 19.51 8.09 12.04
CA ALA A 260 18.81 9.14 11.34
C ALA A 260 19.31 10.53 11.76
N ASP A 261 19.49 10.76 13.06
CA ASP A 261 19.99 12.02 13.62
C ASP A 261 21.41 12.33 13.11
N GLU A 262 22.31 11.34 13.07
CA GLU A 262 23.68 11.49 12.55
C GLU A 262 23.73 12.01 11.11
N ILE A 263 22.77 11.59 10.27
CA ILE A 263 22.68 12.04 8.89
C ILE A 263 21.70 13.21 8.71
N GLY A 264 21.16 13.77 9.80
CA GLY A 264 20.23 14.89 9.80
C GLY A 264 18.89 14.56 9.15
N LEU A 265 18.31 13.41 9.49
CA LEU A 265 16.96 12.98 9.12
C LEU A 265 16.15 12.63 10.38
N SER A 266 14.82 12.75 10.28
CA SER A 266 13.95 12.05 11.24
C SER A 266 13.94 10.55 10.91
N ILE A 267 13.70 9.70 11.92
CA ILE A 267 13.50 8.26 11.68
C ILE A 267 12.34 7.98 10.72
N THR A 268 11.30 8.83 10.74
CA THR A 268 10.19 8.76 9.79
C THR A 268 10.70 8.92 8.36
N HIS A 269 11.52 9.94 8.09
CA HIS A 269 12.10 10.17 6.77
C HIS A 269 13.05 9.03 6.38
N LEU A 270 13.88 8.55 7.30
CA LEU A 270 14.77 7.41 7.08
C LEU A 270 13.97 6.18 6.61
N ALA A 271 12.89 5.84 7.32
CA ALA A 271 12.07 4.67 7.00
C ALA A 271 11.35 4.78 5.65
N LEU A 272 10.78 5.95 5.34
CA LEU A 272 10.12 6.19 4.05
C LEU A 272 11.10 6.14 2.89
N LEU A 273 12.26 6.79 3.03
CA LEU A 273 13.29 6.83 2.00
C LEU A 273 13.97 5.46 1.82
N TRP A 274 14.13 4.69 2.90
CA TRP A 274 14.60 3.30 2.83
C TRP A 274 13.68 2.45 1.97
N CYS A 275 12.35 2.55 2.15
CA CYS A 275 11.40 1.83 1.29
C CYS A 275 11.54 2.24 -0.19
N LEU A 276 11.73 3.54 -0.46
CA LEU A 276 11.89 4.06 -1.81
C LEU A 276 13.22 3.76 -2.49
N ALA A 277 14.27 3.47 -1.70
CA ALA A 277 15.59 3.09 -2.21
C ALA A 277 15.53 1.75 -2.96
N ASN A 278 14.54 0.90 -2.66
CA ASN A 278 14.30 -0.32 -3.41
C ASN A 278 13.70 0.01 -4.79
N ARG A 279 14.44 -0.31 -5.87
CA ARG A 279 14.02 -0.05 -7.26
C ARG A 279 12.73 -0.77 -7.67
N ASN A 280 12.41 -1.87 -6.99
CA ASN A 280 11.21 -2.67 -7.28
C ASN A 280 9.95 -2.09 -6.61
N VAL A 281 10.12 -1.05 -5.76
CA VAL A 281 9.03 -0.26 -5.20
C VAL A 281 8.62 0.81 -6.20
N SER A 282 7.42 0.66 -6.77
CA SER A 282 6.86 1.67 -7.69
C SER A 282 6.29 2.87 -6.91
N THR A 283 5.65 2.61 -5.77
CA THR A 283 5.12 3.64 -4.87
C THR A 283 5.03 3.13 -3.43
N VAL A 284 5.17 4.06 -2.49
CA VAL A 284 4.98 3.86 -1.04
C VAL A 284 3.68 4.54 -0.62
N ILE A 285 2.71 3.76 -0.15
CA ILE A 285 1.42 4.27 0.32
C ILE A 285 1.60 4.90 1.70
N LEU A 286 1.47 6.21 1.75
CA LEU A 286 1.45 6.99 2.98
C LEU A 286 0.07 6.91 3.64
N GLY A 287 0.06 6.97 4.97
CA GLY A 287 -1.16 7.22 5.74
C GLY A 287 -0.90 8.39 6.70
N ALA A 288 -1.80 9.36 6.73
CA ALA A 288 -1.70 10.52 7.60
C ALA A 288 -3.09 10.90 8.12
N SER A 289 -3.18 11.23 9.42
CA SER A 289 -4.45 11.65 10.03
C SER A 289 -4.59 13.17 10.13
N ARG A 290 -3.54 13.93 9.77
CA ARG A 290 -3.49 15.40 9.85
C ARG A 290 -2.51 15.95 8.81
N ALA A 291 -2.74 17.18 8.35
CA ALA A 291 -1.97 17.80 7.27
C ALA A 291 -0.47 17.90 7.59
N SER A 292 -0.10 18.22 8.82
CA SER A 292 1.31 18.32 9.23
C SER A 292 2.08 17.02 9.08
N GLN A 293 1.45 15.86 9.34
CA GLN A 293 2.09 14.55 9.14
C GLN A 293 2.30 14.26 7.65
N LEU A 294 1.32 14.60 6.81
CA LEU A 294 1.43 14.39 5.38
C LEU A 294 2.50 15.30 4.77
N GLN A 295 2.54 16.57 5.19
CA GLN A 295 3.55 17.53 4.76
C GLN A 295 4.97 17.10 5.16
N ASP A 296 5.15 16.65 6.41
CA ASP A 296 6.42 16.10 6.90
C ASP A 296 6.84 14.87 6.07
N ASN A 297 5.95 13.88 5.94
CA ASN A 297 6.22 12.68 5.13
C ASN A 297 6.64 13.02 3.69
N LEU A 298 5.97 13.97 3.03
CA LEU A 298 6.30 14.41 1.67
C LEU A 298 7.66 15.13 1.60
N ALA A 299 8.02 15.89 2.64
CA ALA A 299 9.29 16.60 2.71
C ALA A 299 10.52 15.66 2.71
N ALA A 300 10.34 14.39 3.13
CA ALA A 300 11.37 13.35 3.06
C ALA A 300 12.00 13.25 1.65
N LEU A 301 11.22 13.45 0.59
CA LEU A 301 11.67 13.35 -0.80
C LEU A 301 12.79 14.34 -1.17
N SER A 302 12.96 15.43 -0.41
CA SER A 302 14.06 16.40 -0.62
C SER A 302 15.43 15.90 -0.11
N HIS A 303 15.46 14.73 0.54
CA HIS A 303 16.65 14.18 1.18
C HIS A 303 17.06 12.78 0.69
N ARG A 304 16.55 12.31 -0.45
CA ARG A 304 16.83 10.96 -0.98
C ARG A 304 18.31 10.64 -1.12
N GLN A 305 19.11 11.62 -1.48
CA GLN A 305 20.56 11.53 -1.64
C GLN A 305 21.28 11.10 -0.36
N LYS A 306 20.64 11.24 0.80
CA LYS A 306 21.17 10.77 2.09
C LYS A 306 21.08 9.25 2.25
N MET A 307 20.26 8.55 1.46
CA MET A 307 20.20 7.09 1.45
C MET A 307 21.36 6.49 0.64
N THR A 308 22.59 6.69 1.13
CA THR A 308 23.79 6.10 0.55
C THR A 308 23.86 4.60 0.83
N SER A 309 24.72 3.86 0.11
CA SER A 309 24.96 2.44 0.37
C SER A 309 25.41 2.19 1.82
N ASP A 310 26.28 3.05 2.36
CA ASP A 310 26.72 2.97 3.76
C ASP A 310 25.54 3.08 4.74
N VAL A 311 24.62 4.03 4.53
CA VAL A 311 23.43 4.16 5.39
C VAL A 311 22.54 2.92 5.28
N LEU A 312 22.34 2.38 4.08
CA LEU A 312 21.55 1.16 3.87
C LEU A 312 22.18 -0.05 4.56
N ASP A 313 23.50 -0.23 4.48
CA ASP A 313 24.23 -1.32 5.13
C ASP A 313 24.24 -1.18 6.66
N ARG A 314 24.30 0.04 7.18
CA ARG A 314 24.14 0.33 8.62
C ARG A 314 22.73 -0.01 9.11
N ILE A 315 21.70 0.31 8.34
CA ILE A 315 20.32 -0.12 8.64
C ILE A 315 20.27 -1.65 8.69
N ASP A 316 20.77 -2.34 7.67
CA ASP A 316 20.82 -3.81 7.62
C ASP A 316 21.51 -4.41 8.84
N THR A 317 22.61 -3.81 9.29
CA THR A 317 23.33 -4.23 10.49
C THR A 317 22.51 -4.06 11.78
N ILE A 318 21.81 -2.93 11.92
CA ILE A 318 20.98 -2.65 13.10
C ILE A 318 19.82 -3.65 13.20
N VAL A 319 19.15 -3.94 12.09
CA VAL A 319 17.94 -4.79 12.10
C VAL A 319 18.22 -6.27 11.94
N GLY A 320 19.33 -6.65 11.28
CA GLY A 320 19.78 -8.03 11.17
C GLY A 320 18.80 -8.96 10.46
N ASN A 321 17.94 -8.44 9.59
CA ASN A 321 16.83 -9.18 8.96
C ASN A 321 16.86 -9.14 7.43
N LYS A 322 17.99 -8.77 6.82
CA LYS A 322 18.15 -8.75 5.36
C LYS A 322 17.90 -10.16 4.82
N PRO A 323 16.92 -10.37 3.92
CA PRO A 323 16.68 -11.68 3.35
C PRO A 323 17.91 -12.22 2.63
N GLU A 324 18.09 -13.54 2.66
CA GLU A 324 19.16 -14.16 1.88
C GLU A 324 18.96 -13.89 0.38
N GLY A 325 20.05 -13.54 -0.29
CA GLY A 325 20.05 -13.40 -1.74
C GLY A 325 19.86 -14.76 -2.44
N PRO A 326 19.53 -14.75 -3.74
CA PRO A 326 19.39 -15.98 -4.51
C PRO A 326 20.70 -16.78 -4.47
N ARG A 327 20.60 -18.04 -4.01
CA ARG A 327 21.73 -18.98 -4.00
C ARG A 327 21.99 -19.48 -5.42
N ARG A 328 23.24 -19.38 -5.87
CA ARG A 328 23.71 -20.02 -7.10
C ARG A 328 24.31 -21.37 -6.70
N PHE A 329 23.71 -22.45 -7.14
CA PHE A 329 24.25 -23.81 -7.02
C PHE A 329 24.90 -24.21 -8.33
#